data_AF-A0A965LL31-F1
#
_entry.id   AF-A0A965LL31-F1
#
_cell.length_a   1.000
_cell.length_b   1.000
_cell.length_c   1.000
_cell.angle_alpha   90.00
_cell.angle_beta   90.00
_cell.angle_gamma   90.00
#
_symmetry.space_group_name_H-M   'P 1'
#
loop_
_entity.id
_entity.type
_entity.pdbx_description
1 polymer ?
#
loop_
_entity_poly.entity_id
_entity_poly.type
_entity_poly.pdbx_seq_one_letter_code
_entity_poly.pdbx_strand_id
1 'polypeptide(L)' 'MSADIRMDNRKSNQLREVRFTRNWSEHAEGSVLVEFGKTRVLCTASFTEGVPRWMQGQGKGWVTAE' A
#
# COMPACT_ATOMS: atom_id res chain seq x y z
N MET A 1 -36.65 -4.72 4.66
CA MET A 1 -35.28 -5.29 4.61
C MET A 1 -34.44 -4.56 5.63
N SER A 2 -34.14 -5.18 6.77
CA SER A 2 -33.23 -4.58 7.74
C SER A 2 -31.88 -4.41 7.06
N ALA A 3 -31.33 -3.20 7.06
CA ALA A 3 -29.95 -3.02 6.63
C ALA A 3 -29.10 -3.70 7.70
N ASP A 4 -28.49 -4.85 7.38
CA ASP A 4 -27.57 -5.52 8.30
C ASP A 4 -26.36 -4.61 8.55
N ILE A 5 -26.39 -3.95 9.71
CA ILE A 5 -25.31 -3.11 10.22
C ILE A 5 -24.33 -4.03 10.92
N ARG A 6 -23.05 -3.95 10.54
CA ARG A 6 -21.98 -4.73 11.18
C ARG A 6 -21.63 -4.17 12.56
N MET A 7 -20.85 -4.93 13.34
CA MET A 7 -20.43 -4.56 14.70
C MET A 7 -19.73 -3.20 14.82
N ASP A 8 -19.11 -2.71 13.75
CA ASP A 8 -18.43 -1.41 13.70
C ASP A 8 -19.30 -0.31 13.07
N ASN A 9 -20.61 -0.50 13.10
CA ASN A 9 -21.63 0.42 12.60
C ASN A 9 -21.51 0.77 11.11
N ARG A 10 -20.82 -0.09 10.33
CA ARG A 10 -20.72 0.04 8.88
C ARG A 10 -21.75 -0.82 8.17
N LYS A 11 -22.24 -0.35 7.03
CA LYS A 11 -23.02 -1.16 6.09
C LYS A 11 -22.20 -2.34 5.57
N SER A 12 -22.85 -3.40 5.11
CA SER A 12 -22.20 -4.59 4.53
C SER A 12 -21.21 -4.24 3.40
N ASN A 13 -21.54 -3.23 2.59
CA ASN A 13 -20.74 -2.76 1.44
C ASN A 13 -19.83 -1.55 1.75
N GLN A 14 -19.79 -1.06 2.99
CA GLN A 14 -18.99 0.11 3.36
C GLN A 14 -17.57 -0.32 3.77
N LEU A 15 -16.53 0.27 3.19
CA LEU A 15 -15.14 0.01 3.60
C LEU A 15 -14.82 0.61 4.98
N ARG A 16 -13.71 0.19 5.59
CA ARG A 16 -13.18 0.85 6.80
C ARG A 16 -12.70 2.25 6.40
N GLU A 17 -12.52 3.14 7.37
CA GLU A 17 -11.82 4.41 7.11
C GLU A 17 -10.43 4.11 6.55
N VAL A 18 -10.05 4.81 5.46
CA VAL A 18 -8.76 4.67 4.81
C VAL A 18 -7.99 5.98 4.94
N ARG A 19 -6.75 5.92 5.41
CA ARG A 19 -5.86 7.08 5.56
C ARG A 19 -4.49 6.79 4.95
N PHE A 20 -3.95 7.80 4.27
CA PHE A 20 -2.61 7.77 3.70
C PHE A 20 -1.78 8.91 4.27
N THR A 21 -0.77 8.58 5.06
CA THR A 21 0.20 9.55 5.58
C THR A 21 1.50 9.39 4.80
N ARG A 22 1.72 10.28 3.82
CA ARG A 22 2.89 10.27 2.94
C ARG A 22 4.14 10.80 3.64
N ASN A 23 5.31 10.49 3.08
CA ASN A 23 6.62 10.93 3.59
C ASN A 23 6.81 10.54 5.06
N TRP A 24 6.43 9.30 5.39
CA TRP A 24 6.45 8.81 6.77
C TRP A 24 7.86 8.44 7.25
N SER A 25 8.71 7.97 6.34
CA SER A 25 10.12 7.69 6.59
C SER A 25 10.98 8.74 5.91
N GLU A 26 11.94 9.29 6.66
CA GLU A 26 12.94 10.25 6.14
C GLU A 26 13.99 9.59 5.24
N HIS A 27 14.16 8.26 5.34
CA HIS A 27 15.23 7.54 4.65
C HIS A 27 14.80 6.88 3.34
N ALA A 28 13.51 6.54 3.20
CA ALA A 28 13.01 5.91 1.99
C ALA A 28 12.75 6.97 0.89
N GLU A 29 13.12 6.66 -0.35
CA GLU A 29 12.88 7.55 -1.51
C GLU A 29 11.38 7.81 -1.73
N GLY A 30 10.53 6.82 -1.41
CA GLY A 30 9.10 7.01 -1.23
C GLY A 30 8.60 6.26 0.00
N SER A 31 7.73 6.87 0.79
CA SER A 31 7.12 6.21 1.94
C SER A 31 5.70 6.66 2.23
N VAL A 32 4.88 5.72 2.71
CA VAL A 32 3.52 5.99 3.18
C VAL A 32 3.14 5.04 4.30
N LEU A 33 2.53 5.56 5.37
CA LEU A 33 1.78 4.76 6.32
C LEU A 33 0.33 4.70 5.84
N VAL A 34 -0.13 3.49 5.49
CA VAL A 34 -1.51 3.25 5.06
C VAL A 34 -2.28 2.62 6.19
N GLU A 35 -3.44 3.19 6.50
CA GLU A 35 -4.31 2.70 7.57
C GLU A 35 -5.68 2.32 6.99
N PHE A 36 -6.14 1.11 7.29
CA PHE A 36 -7.49 0.60 7.00
C PHE A 36 -8.19 0.30 8.32
N GLY A 37 -8.81 1.31 8.91
CA GLY A 37 -9.24 1.28 10.31
C GLY A 37 -8.06 0.95 11.23
N LYS A 38 -8.12 -0.19 11.93
CA LYS A 38 -7.04 -0.61 12.84
C LYS A 38 -5.87 -1.33 12.17
N THR A 39 -5.98 -1.71 10.89
CA THR A 39 -4.86 -2.32 10.15
C THR A 39 -3.94 -1.21 9.69
N ARG A 40 -2.65 -1.31 10.00
CA ARG A 40 -1.64 -0.33 9.60
C ARG A 40 -0.52 -1.04 8.85
N VAL A 41 -0.14 -0.51 7.70
CA VAL A 41 0.93 -1.04 6.85
C VAL A 41 1.86 0.11 6.49
N LEU A 42 3.14 -0.04 6.81
CA LEU A 42 4.17 0.86 6.31
C LEU A 42 4.61 0.35 4.94
N CYS A 43 4.47 1.19 3.92
CA CYS A 43 4.98 0.92 2.58
C CYS A 43 6.15 1.85 2.31
N THR A 44 7.30 1.28 1.99
CA THR A 44 8.49 1.99 1.54
C THR A 44 8.83 1.55 0.12
N ALA A 45 9.14 2.50 -0.74
CA ALA A 45 9.68 2.25 -2.07
C ALA A 45 11.15 2.66 -2.07
N SER A 46 11.99 1.77 -2.62
CA SER A 46 13.39 2.05 -2.87
C SER A 46 13.73 1.82 -4.33
N PHE A 47 14.68 2.59 -4.86
CA PHE A 47 15.21 2.45 -6.20
C PHE A 47 16.58 1.76 -6.17
N THR A 48 16.81 0.89 -7.14
CA THR A 48 18.11 0.29 -7.39
C THR A 48 18.31 0.28 -8.89
N GLU A 49 19.45 0.81 -9.34
CA GLU A 49 19.76 0.85 -10.76
C GLU A 49 19.87 -0.55 -11.36
N GLY A 50 19.27 -0.73 -12.53
CA GLY A 50 19.26 -1.99 -13.28
C GLY A 50 18.00 -2.81 -13.06
N VAL A 51 18.04 -4.05 -13.56
CA VAL A 51 16.94 -5.01 -13.51
C VAL A 51 17.49 -6.42 -13.28
N PRO A 52 16.68 -7.38 -12.79
CA PRO A 52 17.09 -8.77 -12.71
C PRO A 52 17.64 -9.30 -14.03
N ARG A 53 18.59 -10.23 -13.97
CA ARG A 53 19.33 -10.74 -15.14
C ARG A 53 18.43 -11.18 -16.30
N TRP A 54 17.30 -11.80 -16.00
CA TRP A 54 16.35 -12.31 -17.00
C TRP A 54 15.52 -11.21 -17.70
N MET A 55 15.55 -9.96 -17.20
CA MET A 55 14.91 -8.78 -17.78
C MET A 55 15.88 -7.90 -18.59
N GLN A 56 17.19 -8.16 -18.54
CA GLN A 56 18.19 -7.34 -19.23
C GLN A 56 17.97 -7.32 -20.75
N GLY A 57 18.17 -6.16 -21.38
CA GLY A 57 18.04 -5.98 -22.83
C GLY A 57 16.59 -5.83 -23.34
N GLN A 58 15.57 -5.96 -22.48
CA GLN A 58 14.17 -5.82 -22.89
C GLN A 58 13.64 -4.37 -22.90
N GLY A 59 14.43 -3.40 -22.43
CA GLY A 59 14.02 -2.00 -22.34
C GLY A 59 12.87 -1.73 -21.36
N LYS A 60 12.68 -2.61 -20.35
CA LYS A 60 11.63 -2.52 -19.33
C LYS A 60 12.22 -2.38 -17.94
N GLY A 61 11.48 -1.74 -17.04
CA GLY A 61 11.76 -1.73 -15.60
C GLY A 61 11.23 -2.97 -14.88
N TRP A 62 11.54 -3.08 -13.60
CA TRP A 62 11.10 -4.18 -12.74
C TRP A 62 10.67 -3.66 -11.36
N VAL A 63 9.65 -4.28 -10.77
CA VAL A 63 9.19 -4.02 -9.39
C VAL A 63 9.04 -5.35 -8.67
N THR A 64 9.49 -5.38 -7.42
CA THR A 64 9.28 -6.50 -6.49
C THR A 64 8.76 -5.94 -5.16
N ALA A 65 8.07 -6.78 -4.38
CA ALA A 65 7.52 -6.39 -3.08
C ALA A 65 7.56 -7.58 -2.10
N GLU A 66 7.66 -7.27 -0.82
CA GLU A 66 7.59 -8.19 0.32
C GLU A 66 6.55 -7.71 1.33
#